data_AF-A0A5N5HXI0-F1
#
_entry.id   AF-A0A5N5HXI0-F1
#
_cell.length_a   1.000
_cell.length_b   1.000
_cell.length_c   1.000
_cell.angle_alpha   90.00
_cell.angle_beta   90.00
_cell.angle_gamma   90.00
#
_symmetry.space_group_name_H-M   'P 1'
#
loop_
_entity.id
_entity.type
_entity.pdbx_description
1 polymer ?
#
loop_
_entity_poly.entity_id
_entity_poly.type
_entity_poly.pdbx_seq_one_letter_code
_entity_poly.pdbx_strand_id
1 'polypeptide(L)'
;MDNAIVPNPRATFNIIYGTSMATPHLSGIAALIKKSHPDWSPAAIQYAIMTTTDVLNLAGTPIVDQRLNPWISLQPVEAMSTLQRQMTRGSSST
;
A
#
# COMPACT_ATOMS: atom_id res chain seq x y z
N MET A 1 -7.35 -31.43 -12.77
CA MET A 1 -7.93 -30.13 -12.34
C MET A 1 -6.85 -29.07 -12.55
N ASP A 2 -6.62 -28.71 -13.80
CA ASP A 2 -5.69 -27.70 -14.27
C ASP A 2 -6.50 -26.52 -14.80
N ASN A 3 -6.92 -25.65 -13.88
CA ASN A 3 -7.63 -24.40 -14.22
C ASN A 3 -6.63 -23.32 -14.68
N ALA A 4 -5.61 -23.71 -15.45
CA ALA A 4 -4.66 -22.78 -16.01
C ALA A 4 -5.39 -21.98 -17.09
N ILE A 5 -5.56 -20.68 -16.84
CA ILE A 5 -5.88 -19.68 -17.86
C ILE A 5 -4.88 -19.91 -19.00
N VAL A 6 -5.28 -20.60 -20.05
CA VAL A 6 -4.45 -20.77 -21.25
C VAL A 6 -4.25 -19.36 -21.79
N PRO A 7 -3.03 -18.78 -21.73
CA PRO A 7 -2.82 -17.43 -22.18
C PRO A 7 -3.16 -17.41 -23.67
N ASN A 8 -4.17 -16.64 -24.08
CA ASN A 8 -4.42 -16.41 -25.48
C ASN A 8 -3.30 -15.49 -25.99
N PRO A 9 -2.33 -15.98 -26.78
CA PRO A 9 -1.17 -15.19 -27.19
C PRO A 9 -1.54 -14.05 -28.14
N ARG A 10 -2.81 -13.97 -28.57
CA ARG A 10 -3.36 -12.88 -29.40
C ARG A 10 -4.22 -11.89 -28.60
N ALA A 11 -4.45 -12.13 -27.31
CA ALA A 11 -5.22 -11.21 -26.49
C ALA A 11 -4.32 -10.07 -25.97
N THR A 12 -4.67 -8.83 -26.32
CA THR A 12 -4.00 -7.62 -25.81
C THR A 12 -4.19 -7.44 -24.30
N PHE A 13 -5.29 -7.99 -23.75
CA PHE A 13 -5.62 -7.92 -22.33
C PHE A 13 -6.03 -9.30 -21.82
N ASN A 14 -5.60 -9.62 -20.60
CA ASN A 14 -5.96 -10.85 -19.91
C ASN A 14 -6.24 -10.58 -18.43
N ILE A 15 -7.15 -11.35 -17.83
CA ILE A 15 -7.43 -11.29 -16.39
C ILE A 15 -6.47 -12.25 -15.70
N ILE A 16 -5.62 -11.69 -14.84
CA ILE A 16 -4.58 -12.41 -14.11
C ILE A 16 -4.58 -11.98 -12.65
N TYR A 17 -4.22 -12.89 -11.75
CA TYR A 17 -4.28 -12.69 -10.31
C TYR A 17 -2.90 -12.92 -9.69
N GLY A 18 -2.59 -12.20 -8.61
CA GLY A 18 -1.34 -12.33 -7.88
C GLY A 18 -0.87 -11.01 -7.27
N THR A 19 0.11 -11.08 -6.36
CA THR A 19 0.71 -9.90 -5.73
C THR A 19 1.38 -8.98 -6.74
N SER A 20 1.93 -9.54 -7.82
CA SER A 20 2.51 -8.80 -8.95
C SER A 20 1.52 -7.85 -9.63
N MET A 21 0.22 -8.12 -9.56
CA MET A 21 -0.82 -7.25 -10.11
C MET A 21 -1.23 -6.18 -9.12
N ALA A 22 -1.07 -6.41 -7.81
CA ALA A 22 -1.28 -5.38 -6.79
C ALA A 22 -0.15 -4.33 -6.76
N THR A 23 1.09 -4.74 -7.02
CA THR A 23 2.26 -3.83 -7.09
C THR A 23 2.06 -2.61 -8.00
N PRO A 24 1.64 -2.75 -9.28
CA PRO A 24 1.39 -1.60 -10.14
C PRO A 24 0.21 -0.73 -9.70
N HIS A 25 -0.78 -1.28 -8.98
CA HIS A 25 -1.86 -0.46 -8.40
C HIS A 25 -1.32 0.43 -7.28
N LEU A 26 -0.50 -0.13 -6.37
CA LEU A 26 0.10 0.63 -5.27
C LEU A 26 1.05 1.71 -5.77
N SER A 27 1.90 1.39 -6.76
CA SER A 27 2.81 2.37 -7.35
C SER A 27 2.07 3.49 -8.07
N GLY A 28 0.93 3.19 -8.72
CA GLY A 28 0.03 4.20 -9.30
C GLY A 28 -0.51 5.17 -8.26
N ILE A 29 -1.00 4.67 -7.12
CA ILE A 29 -1.47 5.52 -6.00
C ILE A 29 -0.33 6.40 -5.47
N ALA A 30 0.84 5.82 -5.23
CA ALA A 30 2.01 6.57 -4.75
C ALA A 30 2.43 7.68 -5.73
N ALA A 31 2.36 7.43 -7.04
CA ALA A 31 2.65 8.43 -8.07
C ALA A 31 1.64 9.58 -8.06
N LEU A 32 0.34 9.28 -7.88
CA LEU A 32 -0.69 10.31 -7.74
C LEU A 32 -0.45 11.19 -6.52
N ILE A 33 -0.13 10.59 -5.36
CA ILE A 33 0.19 11.33 -4.14
C ILE A 33 1.43 12.20 -4.36
N LYS A 34 2.50 11.66 -4.98
CA LYS A 34 3.72 12.45 -5.27
C LYS A 34 3.47 13.60 -6.24
N LYS A 35 2.57 13.42 -7.21
CA LYS A 35 2.18 14.50 -8.13
C LYS A 35 1.42 15.61 -7.40
N SER A 36 0.52 15.27 -6.49
CA SER A 36 -0.25 16.24 -5.69
C SER A 36 0.57 16.89 -4.58
N HIS A 37 1.57 16.17 -4.06
CA HIS A 37 2.47 16.62 -2.99
C HIS A 37 3.95 16.40 -3.39
N PRO A 38 4.51 17.23 -4.28
CA PRO A 38 5.88 17.05 -4.78
C PRO A 38 6.96 17.21 -3.70
N ASP A 39 6.64 17.93 -2.63
CA ASP A 39 7.48 18.19 -1.46
C ASP A 39 7.53 17.02 -0.46
N TRP A 40 6.57 16.09 -0.53
CA TRP A 40 6.52 14.96 0.41
C TRP A 40 7.65 13.96 0.18
N SER A 41 8.24 13.49 1.28
CA SER A 41 9.23 12.42 1.27
C SER A 41 8.57 11.07 0.94
N PRO A 42 9.32 10.07 0.43
CA PRO A 42 8.79 8.73 0.20
C PRO A 42 8.16 8.10 1.45
N ALA A 43 8.74 8.37 2.63
CA ALA A 43 8.21 7.92 3.91
C ALA A 43 6.85 8.56 4.24
N ALA A 44 6.67 9.86 3.93
CA ALA A 44 5.40 10.55 4.13
C ALA A 44 4.29 9.96 3.24
N ILE A 45 4.61 9.64 1.98
CA ILE A 45 3.67 9.00 1.05
C ILE A 45 3.29 7.60 1.54
N GLN A 46 4.28 6.80 1.95
CA GLN A 46 4.03 5.47 2.50
C GLN A 46 3.11 5.52 3.73
N TYR A 47 3.34 6.47 4.63
CA TYR A 47 2.52 6.63 5.84
C TYR A 47 1.10 7.09 5.54
N ALA A 48 0.94 8.06 4.63
CA ALA A 48 -0.38 8.49 4.19
C ALA A 48 -1.20 7.31 3.64
N ILE A 49 -0.57 6.43 2.85
CA ILE A 49 -1.24 5.22 2.35
C ILE A 49 -1.57 4.28 3.52
N MET A 50 -0.59 3.94 4.36
CA MET A 50 -0.78 3.00 5.47
C MET A 50 -1.90 3.41 6.44
N THR A 51 -2.04 4.69 6.73
CA THR A 51 -3.04 5.21 7.68
C THR A 51 -4.43 5.44 7.08
N THR A 52 -4.56 5.46 5.75
CA THR A 52 -5.85 5.66 5.07
C THR A 52 -6.45 4.37 4.52
N THR A 53 -5.70 3.26 4.55
CA THR A 53 -6.17 1.98 4.03
C THR A 53 -7.18 1.33 4.99
N ASP A 54 -8.19 0.66 4.44
CA ASP A 54 -9.13 -0.13 5.24
C ASP A 54 -8.45 -1.30 5.95
N VAL A 55 -8.86 -1.55 7.19
CA VAL A 55 -8.30 -2.64 8.03
C VAL A 55 -9.06 -3.96 7.90
N LEU A 56 -10.24 -3.92 7.26
CA LEU A 56 -11.12 -5.07 7.07
C LEU A 56 -11.18 -5.44 5.58
N ASN A 57 -11.33 -6.74 5.30
CA ASN A 57 -11.64 -7.20 3.96
C ASN A 57 -13.14 -7.11 3.66
N LEU A 58 -13.53 -7.51 2.44
CA LEU A 58 -14.92 -7.49 1.98
C LEU A 58 -15.87 -8.39 2.79
N ALA A 59 -15.34 -9.37 3.53
CA ALA A 59 -16.11 -10.23 4.44
C ALA A 59 -16.20 -9.65 5.87
N GLY A 60 -15.66 -8.45 6.10
CA GLY A 60 -15.62 -7.80 7.41
C GLY A 60 -14.60 -8.39 8.38
N THR A 61 -13.69 -9.27 7.91
CA THR A 61 -12.63 -9.83 8.77
C THR A 61 -11.33 -9.02 8.67
N PRO A 62 -10.54 -8.93 9.76
CA PRO A 62 -9.29 -8.17 9.74
C PRO A 62 -8.29 -8.70 8.72
N ILE A 63 -7.59 -7.78 8.03
CA ILE A 63 -6.47 -8.12 7.17
C ILE A 63 -5.25 -8.38 8.06
N VAL A 64 -4.67 -9.58 7.94
CA VAL A 64 -3.59 -10.06 8.81
C VAL A 64 -2.31 -10.37 8.05
N ASP A 65 -1.17 -10.34 8.76
CA ASP A 65 0.13 -10.76 8.24
C ASP A 65 0.26 -12.30 8.17
N GLN A 66 1.45 -12.79 7.77
CA GLN A 66 1.75 -14.24 7.71
C GLN A 66 1.67 -14.95 9.06
N ARG A 67 1.73 -14.21 10.16
CA ARG A 67 1.64 -14.69 11.54
C ARG A 67 0.23 -14.51 12.12
N LEU A 68 -0.74 -14.14 11.28
CA LEU A 68 -2.14 -13.88 11.64
C LEU A 68 -2.34 -12.67 12.56
N ASN A 69 -1.38 -11.75 12.61
CA ASN A 69 -1.53 -10.50 13.36
C ASN A 69 -2.20 -9.44 12.48
N PRO A 70 -3.26 -8.78 12.96
CA PRO A 70 -3.86 -7.68 12.22
C PRO A 70 -2.92 -6.47 12.24
N TRP A 71 -2.99 -5.64 11.19
CA TRP A 71 -2.10 -4.49 11.03
C TRP A 71 -2.13 -3.53 12.23
N ILE A 72 -3.31 -3.37 12.86
CA ILE A 72 -3.51 -2.56 14.07
C ILE A 72 -2.76 -3.10 15.30
N SER A 73 -2.44 -4.40 15.34
CA SER A 73 -1.67 -5.01 16.44
C SER A 73 -0.16 -4.85 16.27
N LEU A 74 0.31 -4.44 15.09
CA LEU A 74 1.74 -4.31 14.78
C LEU A 74 2.28 -2.89 14.96
N GLN A 75 1.44 -1.91 15.28
CA GLN A 75 1.87 -0.52 15.51
C GLN A 75 1.45 -0.04 16.91
N PRO A 76 2.39 0.23 17.82
CA PRO A 76 2.12 1.06 18.98
C PRO A 76 1.61 2.42 18.51
N VAL A 77 0.54 2.95 19.10
CA VAL A 77 0.03 4.30 18.79
C VAL A 77 1.11 5.39 18.96
N GLU A 78 2.10 5.16 19.84
CA GLU A 78 3.32 5.98 19.91
C GLU A 78 4.09 6.03 18.59
N ALA A 79 4.24 4.91 17.88
CA ALA A 79 5.02 4.80 16.64
C ALA A 79 4.39 5.63 15.50
N MET A 80 3.05 5.68 15.42
CA MET A 80 2.39 6.55 14.44
C MET A 80 2.60 8.04 14.75
N SER A 81 2.63 8.42 16.03
CA SER A 81 2.86 9.81 16.46
C SER A 81 4.31 10.29 16.26
N THR A 82 5.29 9.39 16.34
CA THR A 82 6.71 9.69 16.12
C THR A 82 7.02 9.76 14.64
N LEU A 83 6.44 8.87 13.83
CA LEU A 83 6.56 8.88 12.38
C LEU A 83 5.94 10.15 11.76
N GLN A 84 4.75 10.56 12.20
CA GLN A 84 4.11 11.80 11.73
C GLN A 84 4.94 13.07 12.09
N ARG A 85 5.62 13.06 13.24
CA ARG A 85 6.54 14.14 13.64
C ARG A 85 7.84 14.16 12.84
N GLN A 86 8.32 13.02 12.37
CA GLN A 86 9.53 12.95 11.54
C GLN A 86 9.24 13.36 10.09
N MET A 87 8.05 13.05 9.57
CA MET A 87 7.65 13.38 8.20
C MET A 87 7.43 14.89 7.97
N THR A 88 7.10 15.65 9.01
CA THR A 88 6.92 17.13 8.95
C THR A 88 8.21 17.92 9.19
N ARG A 89 9.30 17.30 9.66
CA ARG A 89 10.58 17.96 9.97
C ARG A 89 11.64 17.86 8.85
N GLY A 90 11.25 17.41 7.66
CA GLY A 90 12.16 17.18 6.52
C GLY A 90 12.32 18.33 5.51
N SER A 91 11.94 19.58 5.84
CA SER A 91 12.00 20.73 4.92
C SER A 91 12.99 21.84 5.34
N SER A 92 13.98 21.52 6.18
CA SER A 92 15.05 22.47 6.50
C SER A 92 16.41 21.91 6.08
N SER A 93 16.83 22.22 4.86
CA SER A 93 18.24 22.27 4.50
C SER A 93 18.52 23.63 3.84
N THR A 94 19.38 24.38 4.52
CA THR A 94 20.20 25.55 4.14
C THR A 94 20.50 25.72 2.65
#